data_AF-A0A5D9CS61-F1
#
_entry.id   AF-A0A5D9CS61-F1
#
_cell.length_a   1.000
_cell.length_b   1.000
_cell.length_c   1.000
_cell.angle_alpha   90.00
_cell.angle_beta   90.00
_cell.angle_gamma   90.00
#
_symmetry.space_group_name_H-M   'P 1'
#
loop_
_entity.id
_entity.type
_entity.pdbx_description
1 polymer ?
#
loop_
_entity_poly.entity_id
_entity_poly.type
_entity_poly.pdbx_seq_one_letter_code
_entity_poly.pdbx_strand_id
1 'polypeptide(L)'
;MRTVGGIIWMSALWVLCRYRHNTHWSGSKARLSRDLSARFGTEAYAMEELVAELGAAFLCGDLGLTPEPRLDHAQYIKNWLTVLKSDTKAVFTAASKASEASNWLMSLASNHRDIEDAA
;
A
#
# COMPACT_ATOMS: atom_id res chain seq x y z
N MET A 1 18.48 -27.33 20.08
CA MET A 1 17.17 -26.84 19.59
C MET A 1 16.78 -25.61 20.41
N ARG A 2 16.94 -24.40 19.86
CA ARG A 2 16.44 -23.15 20.44
C ARG A 2 15.45 -22.56 19.44
N THR A 3 14.26 -22.26 19.93
CA THR A 3 13.11 -21.75 19.16
C THR A 3 13.39 -20.34 18.64
N VAL A 4 13.58 -20.22 17.34
CA VAL A 4 13.75 -18.95 16.62
C VAL A 4 12.36 -18.39 16.28
N GLY A 5 11.56 -18.04 17.30
CA GLY A 5 10.13 -17.76 17.12
C GLY A 5 9.67 -16.32 17.38
N GLY A 6 10.50 -15.45 17.96
CA GLY A 6 10.04 -14.14 18.46
C GLY A 6 10.48 -12.90 17.66
N ILE A 7 11.64 -12.96 16.99
CA ILE A 7 12.25 -11.77 16.37
C ILE A 7 11.76 -11.57 14.93
N ILE A 8 11.40 -12.65 14.23
CA ILE A 8 10.97 -12.60 12.82
C ILE A 8 9.57 -11.96 12.68
N TRP A 9 8.72 -12.12 13.69
CA TRP A 9 7.34 -11.59 13.69
C TRP A 9 7.25 -10.06 13.83
N MET A 10 8.25 -9.40 14.42
CA MET A 10 8.25 -7.93 14.52
C MET A 10 8.84 -7.24 13.29
N SER A 11 9.76 -7.87 12.57
CA SER A 11 10.31 -7.28 11.34
C SER A 11 9.29 -7.24 10.21
N ALA A 12 8.48 -8.29 10.03
CA ALA A 12 7.44 -8.31 9.00
C ALA A 12 6.32 -7.29 9.27
N LEU A 13 5.96 -7.08 10.54
CA LEU A 13 4.94 -6.12 10.99
C LEU A 13 5.29 -4.68 10.58
N TRP A 14 6.57 -4.32 10.65
CA TRP A 14 7.02 -2.96 10.40
C TRP A 14 7.07 -2.62 8.91
N VAL A 15 7.36 -3.63 8.07
CA VAL A 15 7.55 -3.47 6.63
C VAL A 15 6.25 -3.12 5.92
N LEU A 16 5.19 -3.91 6.12
CA LEU A 16 3.90 -3.66 5.47
C LEU A 16 3.27 -2.34 5.95
N CYS A 17 3.32 -2.10 7.28
CA CYS A 17 2.79 -0.88 7.87
C CYS A 17 3.51 0.35 7.32
N ARG A 18 4.85 0.31 7.22
CA ARG A 18 5.66 1.37 6.60
C ARG A 18 5.23 1.66 5.15
N TYR A 19 5.11 0.63 4.30
CA TYR A 19 4.77 0.85 2.90
C TYR A 19 3.33 1.30 2.69
N ARG A 20 2.40 0.87 3.55
CA ARG A 20 1.04 1.40 3.56
C ARG A 20 1.02 2.90 3.84
N HIS A 21 1.72 3.34 4.88
CA HIS A 21 1.81 4.76 5.23
C HIS A 21 2.51 5.57 4.14
N ASN A 22 3.53 5.03 3.47
CA ASN A 22 4.17 5.67 2.32
C ASN A 22 3.20 5.78 1.13
N THR A 23 2.36 4.77 0.91
CA THR A 23 1.35 4.80 -0.15
C THR A 23 0.26 5.83 0.15
N HIS A 24 -0.19 5.94 1.40
CA HIS A 24 -1.07 7.04 1.86
C HIS A 24 -0.43 8.40 1.65
N TRP A 25 0.85 8.53 2.02
CA TRP A 25 1.62 9.76 1.84
C TRP A 25 1.68 10.18 0.37
N SER A 26 1.84 9.25 -0.58
CA SER A 26 1.83 9.57 -2.02
C SER A 26 0.51 10.18 -2.52
N GLY A 27 -0.61 9.97 -1.82
CA GLY A 27 -1.95 10.41 -2.25
C GLY A 27 -2.25 11.90 -2.05
N SER A 28 -1.38 12.65 -1.36
CA SER A 28 -1.63 14.06 -1.05
C SER A 28 -1.72 14.95 -2.31
N LYS A 29 -2.43 16.09 -2.20
CA LYS A 29 -2.64 17.05 -3.30
C LYS A 29 -1.34 17.59 -3.91
N ALA A 30 -0.26 17.67 -3.12
CA ALA A 30 1.04 18.13 -3.59
C ALA A 30 1.84 17.05 -4.36
N ARG A 31 1.28 15.84 -4.52
CA ARG A 31 1.93 14.67 -5.13
C ARG A 31 1.03 14.09 -6.22
N LEU A 32 0.50 12.88 -6.02
CA LEU A 32 -0.36 12.21 -7.00
C LEU A 32 -1.80 12.73 -6.99
N SER A 33 -2.17 13.57 -6.01
CA SER A 33 -3.48 14.20 -5.89
C SER A 33 -4.63 13.21 -6.13
N ARG A 34 -4.59 12.09 -5.43
CA ARG A 34 -5.53 10.99 -5.61
C ARG A 34 -6.86 11.34 -4.94
N ASP A 35 -7.80 11.85 -5.73
CA ASP A 35 -9.18 12.11 -5.29
C ASP A 35 -10.10 10.95 -5.71
N LEU A 36 -10.63 10.25 -4.69
CA LEU A 36 -11.58 9.14 -4.85
C LEU A 36 -13.01 9.55 -4.50
N SER A 37 -13.21 10.75 -3.97
CA SER A 37 -14.52 11.25 -3.49
C SER A 37 -15.53 11.42 -4.62
N ALA A 38 -15.07 11.81 -5.81
CA ALA A 38 -15.95 12.00 -6.97
C ALA A 38 -16.67 10.72 -7.42
N ARG A 39 -16.01 9.56 -7.31
CA ARG A 39 -16.56 8.27 -7.76
C ARG A 39 -17.17 7.44 -6.62
N PHE A 40 -16.55 7.47 -5.45
CA PHE A 40 -16.92 6.57 -4.34
C PHE A 40 -17.64 7.29 -3.19
N GLY A 41 -17.74 8.62 -3.21
CA GLY A 41 -18.49 9.39 -2.22
C GLY A 41 -18.06 9.08 -0.80
N THR A 42 -18.97 8.54 0.01
CA THR A 42 -18.72 8.16 1.41
C THR A 42 -17.73 7.00 1.56
N GLU A 43 -17.60 6.16 0.53
CA GLU A 43 -16.68 5.02 0.51
C GLU A 43 -15.26 5.39 0.06
N ALA A 44 -15.02 6.67 -0.25
CA ALA A 44 -13.70 7.13 -0.71
C ALA A 44 -12.59 6.84 0.29
N TYR A 45 -12.89 6.91 1.59
CA TYR A 45 -11.94 6.54 2.64
C TYR A 45 -11.61 5.04 2.62
N ALA A 46 -12.62 4.18 2.48
CA ALA A 46 -12.41 2.73 2.39
C ALA A 46 -11.63 2.34 1.12
N MET A 47 -11.86 3.06 0.02
CA MET A 47 -11.11 2.89 -1.22
C MET A 47 -9.66 3.37 -1.12
N GLU A 48 -9.40 4.46 -0.41
CA GLU A 48 -8.03 4.93 -0.18
C GLU A 48 -7.24 3.92 0.66
N GLU A 49 -7.85 3.32 1.69
CA GLU A 49 -7.22 2.23 2.45
C GLU A 49 -6.96 1.00 1.57
N LEU A 50 -7.85 0.67 0.63
CA LEU A 50 -7.63 -0.41 -0.33
C LEU A 50 -6.44 -0.10 -1.25
N VAL A 51 -6.32 1.13 -1.76
CA VAL A 51 -5.18 1.57 -2.56
C VAL A 51 -3.89 1.48 -1.75
N ALA A 52 -3.90 1.89 -0.49
CA ALA A 52 -2.73 1.87 0.37
C ALA A 52 -2.22 0.46 0.66
N GLU A 53 -3.12 -0.49 0.92
CA GLU A 53 -2.76 -1.88 1.17
C GLU A 53 -2.29 -2.61 -0.10
N LEU A 54 -2.93 -2.37 -1.25
CA LEU A 54 -2.45 -2.89 -2.54
C LEU A 54 -1.08 -2.32 -2.91
N GLY A 55 -0.86 -1.02 -2.68
CA GLY A 55 0.44 -0.39 -2.96
C GLY A 55 1.55 -0.93 -2.06
N ALA A 56 1.24 -1.20 -0.79
CA ALA A 56 2.16 -1.88 0.12
C ALA A 56 2.50 -3.30 -0.37
N ALA A 57 1.50 -4.06 -0.84
CA ALA A 57 1.73 -5.40 -1.40
C ALA A 57 2.60 -5.36 -2.67
N PHE A 58 2.38 -4.39 -3.56
CA PHE A 58 3.21 -4.21 -4.75
C PHE A 58 4.65 -3.86 -4.39
N LEU A 59 4.85 -2.91 -3.46
CA LEU A 59 6.18 -2.53 -2.98
C LEU A 59 6.91 -3.69 -2.31
N CYS A 60 6.21 -4.50 -1.51
CA CYS A 60 6.77 -5.72 -0.96
C CYS A 60 7.21 -6.70 -2.06
N GLY A 61 6.37 -6.89 -3.09
CA GLY A 61 6.70 -7.72 -4.26
C GLY A 61 7.95 -7.22 -5.01
N ASP A 62 8.00 -5.93 -5.32
CA ASP A 62 9.11 -5.30 -6.06
C ASP A 62 10.43 -5.35 -5.27
N LEU A 63 10.36 -5.27 -3.94
CA LEU A 63 11.53 -5.32 -3.06
C LEU A 63 11.91 -6.74 -2.63
N GLY A 64 11.17 -7.77 -3.06
CA GLY A 64 11.41 -9.16 -2.67
C GLY A 64 11.13 -9.45 -1.19
N LEU A 65 10.27 -8.64 -0.56
CA LEU A 65 9.87 -8.77 0.84
C LEU A 65 8.61 -9.62 0.93
N THR A 66 8.64 -10.66 1.77
CA THR A 66 7.46 -11.49 2.01
C THR A 66 6.60 -10.83 3.10
N PRO A 67 5.38 -10.37 2.79
CA PRO A 67 4.47 -9.90 3.83
C PRO A 67 3.96 -11.09 4.63
N GLU A 68 4.21 -11.10 5.93
CA GLU A 68 3.68 -12.13 6.82
C GLU A 68 2.18 -11.87 7.08
N PRO A 69 1.28 -12.82 6.79
CA PRO A 69 -0.16 -12.61 6.95
C PRO A 69 -0.52 -12.41 8.43
N ARG A 70 -1.17 -11.28 8.72
CA ARG A 70 -1.60 -10.91 10.07
C ARG A 70 -3.12 -10.97 10.22
N LEU A 71 -3.58 -11.42 11.38
CA LEU A 71 -4.99 -11.68 11.67
C LEU A 71 -5.86 -10.40 11.71
N ASP A 72 -5.27 -9.24 12.00
CA ASP A 72 -5.94 -7.93 11.99
C ASP A 72 -6.12 -7.33 10.59
N HIS A 73 -5.41 -7.82 9.56
CA HIS A 73 -5.68 -7.43 8.16
C HIS A 73 -7.09 -7.83 7.68
N ALA A 74 -7.67 -8.88 8.28
CA ALA A 74 -9.01 -9.34 7.92
C ALA A 74 -10.10 -8.31 8.20
N GLN A 75 -9.89 -7.38 9.15
CA GLN A 75 -10.88 -6.33 9.44
C GLN A 75 -11.01 -5.32 8.28
N TYR A 76 -9.93 -5.05 7.56
CA TYR A 76 -9.95 -4.16 6.40
C TYR A 76 -10.60 -4.81 5.17
N ILE A 77 -10.42 -6.13 5.00
CA ILE A 77 -11.09 -6.93 3.95
C ILE A 77 -12.62 -6.84 4.10
N LYS A 78 -13.15 -6.79 5.32
CA LYS A 78 -14.60 -6.70 5.57
C LYS A 78 -15.20 -5.42 4.98
N ASN A 79 -14.53 -4.28 5.12
CA ASN A 79 -15.01 -3.01 4.55
C ASN A 79 -14.86 -2.99 3.03
N TRP A 80 -13.80 -3.60 2.49
CA TRP A 80 -13.63 -3.73 1.04
C TRP A 80 -14.66 -4.62 0.38
N LEU A 81 -15.11 -5.68 1.06
CA LEU A 81 -16.16 -6.56 0.54
C LEU A 81 -17.46 -5.79 0.25
N THR A 82 -17.79 -4.75 1.03
CA THR A 82 -18.95 -3.90 0.76
C THR A 82 -18.77 -3.11 -0.53
N VAL A 83 -17.60 -2.50 -0.73
CA VAL A 83 -17.30 -1.69 -1.93
C VAL A 83 -17.14 -2.57 -3.17
N LEU A 84 -16.53 -3.75 -3.04
CA LEU A 84 -16.35 -4.71 -4.14
C LEU A 84 -17.67 -5.38 -4.55
N LYS A 85 -18.62 -5.52 -3.62
CA LYS A 85 -19.98 -5.99 -3.94
C LYS A 85 -20.80 -4.93 -4.67
N SER A 86 -20.56 -3.64 -4.42
CA SER A 86 -21.27 -2.54 -5.10
C SER A 86 -20.68 -2.21 -6.47
N ASP A 87 -19.36 -2.28 -6.63
CA ASP A 87 -18.67 -2.06 -7.91
C ASP A 87 -17.51 -3.05 -8.11
N THR A 88 -17.72 -4.03 -8.99
CA THR A 88 -16.68 -5.01 -9.34
C THR A 88 -15.49 -4.38 -10.08
N LYS A 89 -15.64 -3.18 -10.65
CA LYS A 89 -14.55 -2.42 -11.28
C LYS A 89 -13.78 -1.56 -10.27
N ALA A 90 -14.22 -1.48 -9.02
CA ALA A 90 -13.52 -0.75 -7.97
C ALA A 90 -12.13 -1.35 -7.73
N VAL A 91 -11.98 -2.68 -7.78
CA VAL A 91 -10.69 -3.36 -7.57
C VAL A 91 -9.65 -2.94 -8.61
N PHE A 92 -10.03 -2.86 -9.89
CA PHE A 92 -9.11 -2.44 -10.95
C PHE A 92 -8.71 -0.98 -10.81
N THR A 93 -9.64 -0.14 -10.33
CA THR A 93 -9.37 1.27 -10.08
C THR A 93 -8.38 1.42 -8.93
N ALA A 94 -8.60 0.69 -7.83
CA ALA A 94 -7.70 0.68 -6.69
C ALA A 94 -6.31 0.14 -7.08
N ALA A 95 -6.25 -0.97 -7.81
CA ALA A 95 -5.00 -1.56 -8.28
C ALA A 95 -4.23 -0.63 -9.22
N SER A 96 -4.91 0.05 -10.15
CA SER A 96 -4.28 1.05 -11.03
C SER A 96 -3.66 2.20 -10.23
N LYS A 97 -4.40 2.73 -9.25
CA LYS A 97 -3.92 3.82 -8.38
C LYS A 97 -2.82 3.38 -7.42
N ALA A 98 -2.86 2.14 -6.95
CA ALA A 98 -1.81 1.55 -6.15
C ALA A 98 -0.53 1.38 -6.97
N SER A 99 -0.62 0.89 -8.21
CA SER A 99 0.53 0.74 -9.10
C SER A 99 1.18 2.10 -9.43
N GLU A 100 0.38 3.12 -9.71
CA GLU A 100 0.85 4.50 -9.90
C GLU A 100 1.64 5.00 -8.68
N ALA A 101 1.12 4.75 -7.48
CA ALA A 101 1.77 5.12 -6.22
C ALA A 101 3.09 4.37 -5.97
N SER A 102 3.10 3.05 -6.14
CA SER A 102 4.28 2.22 -5.94
C SER A 102 5.39 2.60 -6.91
N ASN A 103 5.07 2.79 -8.19
CA ASN A 103 6.02 3.22 -9.22
C ASN A 103 6.62 4.60 -8.90
N TRP A 104 5.78 5.56 -8.47
CA TRP A 104 6.24 6.89 -8.10
C TRP A 104 7.18 6.85 -6.89
N LEU A 105 6.86 6.07 -5.86
CA LEU A 105 7.71 5.88 -4.68
C LEU A 105 9.05 5.23 -5.06
N MET A 106 9.05 4.24 -5.95
CA MET A 106 10.26 3.57 -6.41
C MET A 106 11.16 4.48 -7.26
N SER A 107 10.55 5.33 -8.10
CA SER A 107 11.26 6.35 -8.86
C SER A 107 11.90 7.40 -7.93
N LEU A 108 11.18 7.86 -6.91
CA LEU A 108 11.71 8.81 -5.93
C LEU A 108 12.91 8.22 -5.17
N ALA A 109 12.83 6.95 -4.78
CA ALA A 109 13.93 6.25 -4.10
C ALA A 109 15.15 6.05 -5.01
N SER A 110 14.94 5.86 -6.31
CA SER A 110 16.04 5.70 -7.28
C SER A 110 16.73 7.03 -7.56
N ASN A 111 15.98 8.11 -7.77
CA ASN A 111 16.54 9.45 -7.95
C ASN A 111 17.38 9.91 -6.75
N HIS A 112 17.02 9.51 -5.53
CA HIS A 112 17.83 9.81 -4.34
C HIS A 112 19.21 9.14 -4.40
N ARG A 113 19.26 7.87 -4.83
CA ARG A 113 20.52 7.12 -4.96
C ARG A 113 21.43 7.73 -6.03
N ASP A 114 20.85 8.14 -7.15
CA ASP A 114 21.61 8.78 -8.23
C ASP A 114 22.25 10.12 -7.81
N ILE A 115 21.61 10.85 -6.87
CA ILE A 115 22.17 12.09 -6.29
C ILE A 115 23.30 11.79 -5.30
N GLU A 116 23.16 10.73 -4.50
CA GLU A 116 24.21 10.29 -3.56
C GLU A 116 25.45 9.76 -4.29
N ASP A 117 25.26 9.02 -5.39
CA ASP A 117 26.36 8.47 -6.19
C ASP A 117 27.07 9.55 -7.04
N ALA A 118 26.44 10.71 -7.25
CA ALA A 118 26.98 11.84 -8.01
C ALA A 118 27.65 12.92 -7.14
N ALA A 119 27.56 12.83 -5.81
CA ALA A 119 28.10 13.79 -4.84
C ALA A 119 29.42 13.31 -4.20
#